data_AF-A0A3R7TXJ3-F1
#
_entry.id   AF-A0A3R7TXJ3-F1
#
_cell.length_a   1.000
_cell.length_b   1.000
_cell.length_c   1.000
_cell.angle_alpha   90.00
_cell.angle_beta   90.00
_cell.angle_gamma   90.00
#
_symmetry.space_group_name_H-M   'P 1'
#
loop_
_entity.id
_entity.type
_entity.pdbx_description
1 polymer ?
#
loop_
_entity_poly.entity_id
_entity_poly.type
_entity_poly.pdbx_seq_one_letter_code
_entity_poly.pdbx_strand_id
1 'polypeptide(L)' 'MSVIDRFKLEEQLSDCTLIEQELDAILYKIGDSPKPPTEDELTNMLAGVIELSKIRHERAFNTFETMVEQGKIV' A
#
# COMPACT_ATOMS: atom_id res chain seq x y z
N MET A 1 7.42 13.40 -18.10
CA MET A 1 6.21 12.79 -17.49
C MET A 1 6.26 11.31 -17.80
N SER A 2 6.14 10.42 -16.81
CA SER A 2 6.07 8.98 -17.09
C SER A 2 4.80 8.68 -17.90
N VAL A 3 4.93 7.85 -18.92
CA VAL A 3 3.78 7.42 -19.73
C VAL A 3 2.83 6.61 -18.82
N ILE A 4 1.55 6.99 -18.79
CA ILE A 4 0.50 6.22 -18.12
C ILE A 4 0.08 5.10 -19.07
N ASP A 5 0.38 3.86 -18.69
CA ASP A 5 0.04 2.66 -19.44
C ASP A 5 -0.21 1.48 -18.49
N ARG A 6 -0.49 0.30 -19.06
CA ARG A 6 -0.81 -0.91 -18.29
C ARG A 6 0.32 -1.35 -17.37
N PHE A 7 1.57 -1.10 -17.73
CA PHE A 7 2.71 -1.49 -16.90
C PHE A 7 2.81 -0.58 -15.68
N LYS A 8 2.46 0.71 -15.84
CA LYS A 8 2.36 1.62 -14.69
C LYS A 8 1.27 1.20 -13.71
N LEU A 9 0.11 0.81 -14.23
CA LEU A 9 -0.99 0.31 -13.40
C LEU A 9 -0.61 -1.00 -12.72
N GLU A 10 0.03 -1.93 -13.43
CA GLU A 10 0.52 -3.20 -12.89
C GLU A 10 1.54 -2.99 -11.75
N GLU A 11 2.49 -2.07 -11.93
CA GLU A 11 3.45 -1.68 -10.89
C GLU A 11 2.72 -1.19 -9.62
N GLN A 12 1.73 -0.30 -9.78
CA GLN A 12 0.98 0.24 -8.64
C GLN A 12 0.09 -0.79 -7.95
N LEU A 13 -0.48 -1.73 -8.71
CA LEU A 13 -1.24 -2.84 -8.14
C LEU A 13 -0.31 -3.81 -7.40
N SER A 14 0.90 -4.04 -7.91
CA SER A 14 1.93 -4.80 -7.19
C SER A 14 2.34 -4.09 -5.90
N ASP A 15 2.44 -2.75 -5.89
CA ASP A 15 2.75 -2.00 -4.66
C ASP A 15 1.69 -2.26 -3.56
N CYS A 16 0.43 -2.53 -3.91
CA CYS A 16 -0.62 -2.80 -2.91
C CYS A 16 -0.31 -4.04 -2.05
N THR A 17 0.53 -4.97 -2.51
CA THR A 17 0.92 -6.16 -1.74
C THR A 17 1.96 -5.85 -0.66
N LEU A 18 2.55 -4.65 -0.64
CA LEU A 18 3.52 -4.23 0.40
C LEU A 18 2.94 -4.24 1.81
N ILE A 19 1.61 -4.24 1.95
CA ILE A 19 0.94 -4.38 3.24
C ILE A 19 1.38 -5.64 3.99
N GLU A 20 1.71 -6.73 3.29
CA GLU A 20 2.18 -7.97 3.92
C GLU A 20 3.51 -7.76 4.64
N GLN A 21 4.45 -7.03 4.01
CA GLN A 21 5.76 -6.74 4.60
C GLN A 21 5.65 -5.80 5.80
N GLU A 22 4.73 -4.84 5.74
CA GLU A 22 4.46 -3.92 6.84
C GLU A 22 3.86 -4.66 8.04
N LEU A 23 2.94 -5.60 7.80
CA LEU A 23 2.36 -6.45 8.84
C LEU A 23 3.39 -7.42 9.43
N ASP A 24 4.27 -8.02 8.64
CA ASP A 24 5.36 -8.87 9.13
C ASP A 24 6.30 -8.10 10.06
N ALA A 25 6.62 -6.85 9.74
CA ALA A 25 7.42 -5.99 10.63
C ALA A 25 6.71 -5.72 11.97
N ILE A 26 5.40 -5.54 11.95
CA ILE A 26 4.58 -5.39 13.17
C ILE A 26 4.53 -6.70 13.96
N LEU A 27 4.40 -7.86 13.28
CA LEU A 27 4.43 -9.16 13.94
C LEU A 27 5.75 -9.41 14.66
N TYR A 28 6.88 -9.11 14.02
CA TYR A 28 8.19 -9.14 14.69
C TYR A 28 8.22 -8.23 15.92
N LYS A 29 7.68 -7.01 15.81
CA LYS A 29 7.64 -6.05 16.92
C LYS A 29 6.83 -6.58 18.12
N ILE A 30 5.78 -7.35 17.88
CA ILE A 30 4.93 -7.94 18.92
C ILE A 30 5.52 -9.24 19.48
N GLY A 31 6.09 -10.09 18.63
CA GLY A 31 6.51 -11.45 18.99
C GLY A 31 7.96 -11.60 19.42
N ASP A 32 8.89 -10.97 18.69
CA ASP A 32 10.33 -11.28 18.79
C ASP A 32 11.17 -10.10 19.28
N SER A 33 10.65 -8.87 19.22
CA SER A 33 11.37 -7.69 19.66
C SER A 33 11.62 -7.70 21.18
N PRO A 34 12.86 -7.42 21.65
CA PRO A 34 13.19 -7.43 23.08
C PRO A 34 12.42 -6.36 23.88
N LYS A 35 11.92 -5.33 23.19
CA LYS A 35 11.01 -4.33 23.76
C LYS A 35 9.65 -4.43 23.06
N PRO A 36 8.61 -4.94 23.73
CA PRO A 36 7.24 -4.93 23.22
C PRO A 36 6.76 -3.48 22.99
N PRO A 37 5.86 -3.24 22.01
CA PRO A 37 5.24 -1.94 21.85
C PRO A 37 4.25 -1.67 22.99
N THR A 38 4.02 -0.39 23.29
CA THR A 38 2.81 0.00 24.04
C THR A 38 1.56 -0.15 23.16
N GLU A 39 0.38 -0.10 23.78
CA GLU A 39 -0.90 -0.14 23.05
C GLU A 39 -1.01 1.03 22.05
N ASP A 40 -0.62 2.23 22.45
CA ASP A 40 -0.61 3.42 21.57
C ASP A 40 0.39 3.27 20.42
N GLU A 41 1.60 2.77 20.69
CA GLU A 41 2.60 2.52 19.65
C GLU A 41 2.10 1.50 18.62
N LEU A 42 1.48 0.41 19.07
CA LEU A 42 0.88 -0.60 18.19
C LEU A 42 -0.26 -0.03 17.37
N THR A 43 -1.16 0.72 18.00
CA THR A 43 -2.30 1.36 17.32
C THR A 43 -1.82 2.32 16.24
N ASN A 44 -0.80 3.13 16.52
CA ASN A 44 -0.21 4.06 15.56
C ASN A 44 0.47 3.34 14.38
N MET A 45 1.17 2.23 14.63
CA MET A 45 1.75 1.42 13.57
C MET A 45 0.66 0.87 12.63
N LEU A 46 -0.39 0.27 13.19
CA LEU A 46 -1.51 -0.27 12.40
C LEU A 46 -2.25 0.82 11.61
N ALA A 47 -2.49 1.98 12.23
CA ALA A 47 -3.10 3.13 11.56
C ALA A 47 -2.25 3.59 10.35
N GLY A 48 -0.93 3.63 10.50
CA GLY A 48 0.00 3.92 9.41
C GLY A 48 -0.12 2.94 8.24
N VAL A 49 -0.15 1.63 8.53
CA VAL A 49 -0.31 0.57 7.51
C VAL A 49 -1.64 0.71 6.77
N ILE A 50 -2.73 0.93 7.50
CA ILE A 50 -4.06 1.14 6.90
C ILE A 50 -4.05 2.35 5.97
N GLU A 51 -3.45 3.45 6.38
CA GLU A 51 -3.42 4.68 5.59
C GLU A 51 -2.55 4.54 4.33
N LEU A 52 -1.37 3.92 4.46
CA LEU A 52 -0.52 3.63 3.31
C LEU A 52 -1.21 2.69 2.31
N SER A 53 -1.95 1.68 2.80
CA SER A 53 -2.74 0.80 1.96
C SER A 53 -3.79 1.58 1.17
N LYS A 54 -4.55 2.48 1.79
CA LYS A 54 -5.54 3.32 1.08
C LYS A 54 -4.88 4.19 0.01
N ILE A 55 -3.78 4.85 0.33
CA ILE A 55 -3.05 5.72 -0.60
C ILE A 55 -2.59 4.93 -1.84
N ARG A 56 -2.08 3.70 -1.64
CA ARG A 56 -1.66 2.83 -2.76
C ARG A 56 -2.85 2.45 -3.65
N HIS A 57 -3.98 2.06 -3.05
CA HIS A 57 -5.21 1.76 -3.80
C HIS A 57 -5.74 2.98 -4.56
N GLU A 58 -5.82 4.14 -3.92
CA GLU A 58 -6.25 5.39 -4.56
C GLU A 58 -5.35 5.75 -5.75
N ARG A 59 -4.03 5.64 -5.59
CA ARG A 59 -3.07 5.90 -6.66
C ARG A 59 -3.24 4.95 -7.84
N ALA A 60 -3.46 3.66 -7.59
CA ALA A 60 -3.74 2.67 -8.64
C ALA A 60 -5.07 2.97 -9.34
N PHE A 61 -6.11 3.31 -8.56
CA PHE A 61 -7.44 3.62 -9.09
C PHE A 61 -7.44 4.88 -9.95
N ASN A 62 -6.78 5.95 -9.53
CA ASN A 62 -6.64 7.18 -10.33
C ASN A 62 -5.94 6.90 -11.68
N THR A 63 -4.98 5.97 -11.69
CA THR A 63 -4.29 5.56 -12.91
C THR A 63 -5.21 4.74 -13.81
N PHE A 64 -5.99 3.83 -13.22
CA PHE A 64 -7.03 3.08 -13.93
C PHE A 64 -8.07 4.01 -14.57
N GLU A 65 -8.63 4.96 -13.81
CA GLU A 65 -9.60 5.94 -14.34
C GLU A 65 -9.02 6.75 -15.50
N THR A 66 -7.78 7.23 -15.35
CA THR A 66 -7.08 7.94 -16.43
C THR A 66 -6.93 7.07 -17.69
N MET A 67 -6.70 5.77 -17.54
CA MET A 67 -6.60 4.84 -18.67
C MET A 67 -7.96 4.56 -19.33
N VAL A 68 -9.04 4.50 -18.56
CA VAL A 68 -10.42 4.38 -19.07
C VAL A 68 -10.79 5.62 -19.88
N GLU A 69 -10.53 6.81 -19.35
CA GLU A 69 -10.78 8.09 -20.05
C GLU A 69 -10.00 8.19 -21.38
N GLN A 70 -8.81 7.62 -21.42
CA GLN A 70 -7.96 7.58 -22.62
C GLN A 70 -8.31 6.45 -23.59
N GLY A 71 -9.30 5.61 -23.28
CA GLY A 71 -9.68 4.45 -24.09
C GLY A 71 -8.58 3.37 -24.19
N LYS A 72 -7.68 3.32 -23.21
CA LYS A 72 -6.57 2.34 -23.13
C LYS A 72 -6.99 1.04 -22.44
N ILE A 73 -8.09 1.07 -21.69
CA ILE A 73 -8.76 -0.07 -21.08
C ILE A 73 -10.23 0.04 -21.49
N VAL A 74 -10.82 -1.10 -21.87
CA VAL A 74 -12.23 -1.23 -22.26
C VAL A 74 -12.97 -1.98 -21.18
#